data_AF-A0A7W2RJ27-F1
#
_entry.id   AF-A0A7W2RJ27-F1
#
_cell.length_a   1.000
_cell.length_b   1.000
_cell.length_c   1.000
_cell.angle_alpha   90.00
_cell.angle_beta   90.00
_cell.angle_gamma   90.00
#
_symmetry.space_group_name_H-M   'P 1'
#
loop_
_entity.id
_entity.type
_entity.pdbx_description
1 polymer ?
#
loop_
_entity_poly.entity_id
_entity_poly.type
_entity_poly.pdbx_seq_one_letter_code
_entity_poly.pdbx_strand_id
1 'polypeptide(L)' 'MSIAELLDYVIVLLISAYGIAFFGGHLKQSKTSPALIWVNNKYPQAPKYLVYIGIFVFSFNAFGLIKALIISI' A
#
# COMPACT_ATOMS: atom_id res chain seq x y z
N MET A 1 -20.32 -6.83 10.25
CA MET A 1 -19.03 -7.30 9.67
C MET A 1 -18.42 -8.34 10.61
N SER A 2 -17.88 -9.43 10.07
CA SER A 2 -17.18 -10.44 10.88
C SER A 2 -15.76 -9.98 11.24
N ILE A 3 -15.16 -10.57 12.28
CA ILE A 3 -13.77 -10.27 12.67
C ILE A 3 -12.78 -10.63 11.55
N ALA A 4 -13.06 -11.70 10.79
CA ALA A 4 -12.22 -12.12 9.67
C ALA A 4 -12.20 -11.08 8.54
N GLU A 5 -13.37 -10.56 8.14
CA GLU A 5 -13.48 -9.52 7.12
C GLU A 5 -12.78 -8.21 7.54
N LEU A 6 -12.90 -7.83 8.82
CA LEU A 6 -12.21 -6.66 9.35
C LEU A 6 -10.68 -6.84 9.26
N LEU A 7 -10.18 -8.02 9.60
CA LEU A 7 -8.75 -8.33 9.51
C LEU A 7 -8.24 -8.28 8.07
N ASP A 8 -9.01 -8.77 7.11
CA ASP A 8 -8.66 -8.72 5.69
C ASP A 8 -8.46 -7.26 5.22
N TYR A 9 -9.40 -6.36 5.56
CA TYR A 9 -9.26 -4.93 5.25
C TYR A 9 -8.02 -4.33 5.91
N VAL A 10 -7.79 -4.60 7.18
CA VAL A 10 -6.65 -4.06 7.94
C VAL A 10 -5.32 -4.54 7.36
N ILE A 11 -5.20 -5.82 7.02
CA ILE A 11 -3.99 -6.40 6.44
C ILE A 11 -3.69 -5.75 5.08
N VAL A 12 -4.70 -5.62 4.23
CA VAL A 12 -4.54 -4.98 2.91
C VAL A 12 -4.09 -3.53 3.07
N LEU A 13 -4.68 -2.78 4.00
CA LEU A 13 -4.28 -1.40 4.29
C LEU A 13 -2.83 -1.31 4.78
N LEU A 14 -2.40 -2.19 5.67
CA LEU A 14 -1.04 -2.23 6.19
C LEU A 14 0.00 -2.55 5.10
N ILE A 15 -0.27 -3.56 4.27
CA ILE A 15 0.61 -3.93 3.15
C ILE A 15 0.71 -2.79 2.15
N SER A 16 -0.42 -2.16 1.83
CA SER A 16 -0.47 -1.02 0.91
C SER A 16 0.32 0.17 1.44
N ALA A 17 0.14 0.53 2.72
CA ALA A 17 0.89 1.60 3.37
C ALA A 17 2.40 1.32 3.40
N TYR A 18 2.79 0.08 3.72
CA TYR A 18 4.19 -0.34 3.68
C TYR A 18 4.77 -0.23 2.27
N GLY A 19 4.05 -0.71 1.25
CA GLY A 19 4.45 -0.59 -0.15
C GLY A 19 4.65 0.86 -0.58
N ILE A 20 3.70 1.75 -0.26
CA ILE A 20 3.82 3.19 -0.53
C ILE A 20 5.08 3.76 0.12
N ALA A 21 5.32 3.46 1.40
CA ALA A 21 6.49 3.96 2.13
C ALA A 21 7.81 3.38 1.58
N PHE A 22 7.81 2.12 1.17
CA PHE A 22 8.95 1.43 0.58
C PHE A 22 9.29 2.02 -0.80
N PHE A 23 8.36 1.97 -1.75
CA PHE A 23 8.57 2.46 -3.11
C PHE A 23 8.71 3.99 -3.18
N GLY A 24 8.12 4.72 -2.23
CA GLY A 24 8.27 6.17 -2.09
C GLY A 24 9.61 6.61 -1.48
N GLY A 25 10.48 5.69 -1.07
CA GLY A 25 11.81 6.05 -0.56
C GLY A 25 11.85 6.51 0.90
N HIS A 26 10.76 6.38 1.65
CA HIS A 26 10.66 6.84 3.03
C HIS A 26 11.26 5.85 4.05
N LEU A 27 11.36 4.57 3.70
CA LEU A 27 11.96 3.54 4.56
C LEU A 27 13.48 3.44 4.37
N LYS A 28 14.25 3.16 5.43
CA LYS A 28 15.70 2.90 5.31
C LYS A 28 16.00 1.72 4.36
N GLN A 29 15.14 0.70 4.39
CA GLN A 29 15.26 -0.53 3.59
C GLN A 29 15.08 -0.29 2.08
N SER A 30 14.37 0.77 1.68
CA SER A 30 14.19 1.07 0.25
C SER A 30 15.51 1.55 -0.37
N LYS A 31 16.31 2.31 0.41
CA LYS A 31 17.60 2.85 -0.03
C LYS A 31 18.69 1.77 -0.16
N THR A 32 18.54 0.65 0.54
CA THR A 32 19.52 -0.45 0.54
C THR A 32 19.07 -1.67 -0.26
N SER A 33 17.85 -1.66 -0.82
CA SER A 33 17.32 -2.79 -1.59
C SER A 33 17.98 -2.86 -2.98
N PRO A 34 18.74 -3.93 -3.30
CA PRO A 34 19.37 -4.08 -4.62
C PRO A 34 18.34 -4.10 -5.75
N ALA A 35 17.16 -4.68 -5.49
CA ALA A 35 16.07 -4.73 -6.44
C ALA A 35 15.51 -3.33 -6.74
N LEU A 36 15.28 -2.51 -5.69
CA LEU A 36 14.74 -1.16 -5.90
C LEU A 36 15.77 -0.25 -6.57
N ILE A 37 17.06 -0.39 -6.24
CA ILE A 37 18.15 0.32 -6.90
C ILE A 37 18.21 -0.05 -8.38
N TRP A 38 18.13 -1.34 -8.72
CA TRP A 38 18.11 -1.80 -10.11
C TRP A 38 16.89 -1.27 -10.86
N VAL A 39 15.70 -1.32 -10.26
CA VAL A 39 14.46 -0.78 -10.84
C VAL A 39 14.57 0.74 -11.06
N ASN A 40 15.09 1.49 -10.09
CA ASN A 40 15.30 2.93 -10.23
C ASN A 40 16.24 3.27 -11.39
N ASN A 41 17.31 2.49 -11.57
CA ASN A 41 18.28 2.73 -12.63
C ASN A 41 17.73 2.36 -14.02
N LYS A 42 16.98 1.26 -14.13
CA LYS A 42 16.46 0.77 -15.42
C LYS A 42 15.12 1.41 -15.82
N TYR A 43 14.26 1.69 -14.84
CA TYR A 43 12.92 2.24 -15.01
C TYR A 43 12.61 3.28 -13.93
N PRO A 44 13.14 4.52 -14.05
CA PRO A 44 13.03 5.55 -13.02
C PRO A 44 11.59 5.91 -12.62
N GLN A 45 10.62 5.68 -13.51
CA GLN A 45 9.20 5.96 -13.24
C GLN A 45 8.46 4.80 -12.56
N ALA A 46 9.00 3.57 -12.58
CA ALA A 46 8.32 2.39 -12.05
C ALA A 46 7.95 2.50 -10.55
N PRO A 47 8.84 2.97 -9.64
CA PRO A 47 8.48 3.12 -8.23
C PRO A 47 7.36 4.16 -8.04
N LYS A 48 7.35 5.23 -8.84
CA LYS A 48 6.29 6.25 -8.80
C LYS A 48 4.94 5.65 -9.17
N TYR A 49 4.89 4.80 -10.20
CA TYR A 49 3.66 4.07 -10.55
C TYR A 49 3.23 3.08 -9.46
N LEU A 50 4.18 2.37 -8.85
CA LEU A 50 3.89 1.45 -7.74
C LEU A 50 3.32 2.20 -6.52
N VAL A 51 3.83 3.39 -6.23
CA VAL A 51 3.25 4.28 -5.20
C VAL A 51 1.82 4.66 -5.55
N TYR A 52 1.53 5.07 -6.79
CA TYR A 52 0.17 5.42 -7.20
C TYR A 52 -0.80 4.25 -7.12
N ILE A 53 -0.38 3.05 -7.54
CA ILE A 53 -1.19 1.83 -7.38
C ILE A 53 -1.44 1.55 -5.90
N GLY A 54 -0.40 1.67 -5.05
CA GLY A 54 -0.52 1.49 -3.62
C GLY A 54 -1.52 2.46 -2.98
N ILE A 55 -1.45 3.75 -3.34
CA ILE A 55 -2.39 4.78 -2.86
C ILE A 55 -3.81 4.44 -3.30
N PHE A 56 -4.01 4.05 -4.56
CA PHE A 56 -5.32 3.67 -5.06
C PHE A 56 -5.92 2.49 -4.29
N VAL A 57 -5.15 1.40 -4.11
CA VAL A 57 -5.59 0.22 -3.36
C VAL A 57 -5.88 0.57 -1.90
N PHE A 58 -5.04 1.40 -1.27
CA PHE A 58 -5.25 1.87 0.09
C PHE A 58 -6.55 2.66 0.21
N SER A 59 -6.75 3.67 -0.64
CA SER A 59 -7.96 4.51 -0.62
C SER A 59 -9.23 3.71 -0.91
N PHE A 60 -9.19 2.78 -1.87
CA PHE A 60 -10.32 1.92 -2.21
C PHE A 60 -10.73 1.03 -1.03
N ASN A 61 -9.77 0.36 -0.40
CA ASN A 61 -10.04 -0.50 0.76
C ASN A 61 -10.44 0.31 2.00
N ALA A 62 -9.86 1.49 2.21
CA ALA A 62 -10.24 2.38 3.30
C ALA A 62 -11.69 2.84 3.16
N PHE A 63 -12.11 3.21 1.94
CA PHE A 63 -13.50 3.56 1.67
C PHE A 63 -14.44 2.37 1.87
N GLY A 64 -14.04 1.18 1.42
CA GLY A 64 -14.77 -0.07 1.66
C GLY A 64 -14.98 -0.36 3.15
N LEU A 65 -13.91 -0.21 3.94
CA LEU A 65 -13.94 -0.39 5.39
C LEU A 65 -14.85 0.63 6.07
N ILE A 66 -14.75 1.92 5.72
CA ILE A 66 -15.61 2.98 6.27
C ILE A 66 -17.09 2.66 5.96
N LYS A 67 -17.40 2.28 4.73
CA LYS A 67 -18.76 1.88 4.34
C LYS A 67 -19.26 0.67 5.12
N ALA A 68 -18.42 -0.35 5.31
CA ALA A 68 -18.75 -1.54 6.08
C ALA A 68 -19.00 -1.22 7.56
N LEU A 69 -18.26 -0.28 8.14
CA LEU A 69 -18.46 0.18 9.52
C LEU A 69 -19.73 1.01 9.68
N ILE A 70 -20.03 1.92 8.74
CA ILE A 70 -21.23 2.77 8.78
C ILE A 70 -22.51 1.95 8.61
N ILE A 71 -22.54 0.99 7.68
CA ILE A 71 -23.72 0.14 7.42
C ILE A 71 -23.95 -0.89 8.54
N SER A 72 -22.92 -1.17 9.34
CA SER A 72 -23.00 -2.14 10.44
C SER A 72 -23.43 -1.53 11.78
N ILE A 73 -23.74 -0.22 11.82
CA ILE A 73 -24.35 0.51 12.95
C ILE A 73 -25.82 0.75 12.62
#